data_AF-A0A0A7UWA9-F1
#
_entry.id   AF-A0A0A7UWA9-F1
#
_cell.length_a   1.000
_cell.length_b   1.000
_cell.length_c   1.000
_cell.angle_alpha   90.00
_cell.angle_beta   90.00
_cell.angle_gamma   90.00
#
_symmetry.space_group_name_H-M   'P 1'
#
loop_
_entity.id
_entity.type
_entity.pdbx_description
1 polymer ?
#
loop_
_entity_poly.entity_id
_entity_poly.type
_entity_poly.pdbx_seq_one_letter_code
_entity_poly.pdbx_strand_id
1 'polypeptide(L)'
;MILNDPIKINGIVDILILIIFISLGFRGFLRGFIKEIGGFAEVFVLILLLYKKTEEFRKLVEPIIELSYIQALLVFFLLIHIGFLILQSLIESILNQLKLLFFNRMLGLALGLLEAFGIIAIVVYIIHSQQIFNPEYFLKESKLLDYLNPGINYLFKISKTK
;
A
#
# COMPACT_ATOMS: atom_id res chain seq x y z
N MET A 1 9.20 -45.37 -9.42
CA MET A 1 10.07 -44.30 -9.93
C MET A 1 9.82 -43.09 -9.06
N ILE A 2 10.73 -42.84 -8.13
CA ILE A 2 10.64 -41.73 -7.16
C ILE A 2 10.94 -40.47 -7.98
N LEU A 3 9.91 -39.71 -8.34
CA LEU A 3 10.11 -38.32 -8.74
C LEU A 3 10.48 -37.56 -7.46
N ASN A 4 11.79 -37.33 -7.29
CA ASN A 4 12.26 -36.21 -6.50
C ASN A 4 11.64 -34.95 -7.11
N ASP A 5 10.58 -34.41 -6.50
CA ASP A 5 10.11 -33.05 -6.74
C ASP A 5 11.21 -32.11 -6.23
N PRO A 6 12.05 -31.53 -7.11
CA PRO A 6 13.10 -30.66 -6.65
C PRO A 6 12.43 -29.34 -6.28
N ILE A 7 12.43 -29.01 -4.99
CA ILE A 7 11.90 -27.76 -4.41
C ILE A 7 10.38 -27.80 -4.13
N LYS A 8 9.89 -28.81 -3.41
CA LYS A 8 8.79 -28.57 -2.44
C LYS A 8 9.41 -28.08 -1.14
N ILE A 9 9.50 -26.77 -0.96
CA ILE A 9 9.88 -26.18 0.33
C ILE A 9 8.58 -25.81 1.04
N ASN A 10 8.16 -26.72 1.92
CA ASN A 10 7.04 -26.49 2.82
C ASN A 10 7.30 -25.19 3.59
N GLY A 11 6.31 -24.30 3.63
CA GLY A 11 6.44 -23.01 4.33
C GLY A 11 7.05 -21.85 3.54
N ILE A 12 7.34 -21.97 2.22
CA ILE A 12 7.69 -20.79 1.39
C ILE A 12 6.62 -19.70 1.52
N VAL A 13 5.34 -20.09 1.42
CA VAL A 13 4.22 -19.14 1.49
C VAL A 13 4.19 -18.46 2.86
N ASP A 14 4.45 -19.18 3.96
CA ASP A 14 4.55 -18.59 5.29
C ASP A 14 5.71 -17.58 5.38
N ILE A 15 6.87 -17.92 4.80
CA ILE A 15 8.04 -17.03 4.76
C ILE A 15 7.72 -15.77 3.95
N LEU A 16 7.07 -15.90 2.80
CA LEU A 16 6.67 -14.76 1.97
C LEU A 16 5.66 -13.87 2.69
N ILE A 17 4.64 -14.46 3.32
CA ILE A 17 3.67 -13.74 4.15
C ILE A 17 4.39 -12.98 5.27
N LEU A 18 5.32 -13.64 5.97
CA LEU A 18 6.09 -13.03 7.06
C LEU A 18 6.96 -11.87 6.55
N ILE A 19 7.64 -12.03 5.42
CA ILE A 19 8.43 -10.96 4.79
C ILE A 19 7.55 -9.76 4.46
N ILE A 20 6.36 -9.98 3.89
CA ILE A 20 5.43 -8.90 3.56
C ILE A 20 4.95 -8.18 4.84
N PHE A 21 4.53 -8.91 5.86
CA PHE A 21 4.10 -8.31 7.13
C PHE A 21 5.22 -7.56 7.85
N ILE A 22 6.41 -8.15 7.94
CA ILE A 22 7.55 -7.50 8.59
C ILE A 22 7.96 -6.26 7.80
N SER A 23 8.12 -6.36 6.47
CA SER A 23 8.57 -5.23 5.66
C SER A 23 7.60 -4.06 5.71
N LEU A 24 6.31 -4.30 5.51
CA LEU A 24 5.30 -3.23 5.49
C LEU A 24 4.93 -2.75 6.89
N GLY A 25 4.82 -3.66 7.87
CA GLY A 25 4.60 -3.28 9.27
C GLY A 25 5.77 -2.46 9.83
N PHE A 26 7.02 -2.85 9.54
CA PHE A 26 8.20 -2.10 9.95
C PHE A 26 8.32 -0.77 9.19
N ARG A 27 8.04 -0.74 7.88
CA ARG A 27 7.97 0.51 7.11
C ARG A 27 6.95 1.47 7.70
N GLY A 28 5.75 0.99 8.01
CA GLY A 28 4.68 1.76 8.64
C GLY A 28 5.09 2.27 10.02
N PHE A 29 5.79 1.46 10.83
CA PHE A 29 6.35 1.89 12.11
C PHE A 29 7.38 3.01 11.95
N LEU A 30 8.31 2.88 11.00
CA LEU A 30 9.36 3.86 10.75
C LEU A 30 8.81 5.19 10.22
N ARG A 31 7.85 5.13 9.29
CA ARG A 31 7.20 6.31 8.71
C ARG A 31 6.24 6.97 9.69
N GLY A 32 5.51 6.18 10.47
CA GLY A 32 4.42 6.65 11.31
C GLY A 32 3.13 6.88 10.53
N PHE A 33 2.03 6.93 11.28
CA PHE A 33 0.67 7.04 10.78
C PHE A 33 0.41 8.27 9.92
N ILE A 34 0.91 9.44 10.33
CA ILE A 34 0.69 10.69 9.60
C ILE A 34 1.26 10.62 8.18
N LYS A 35 2.45 10.03 8.00
CA LYS A 35 3.06 9.88 6.68
C LYS A 35 2.36 8.82 5.84
N GLU A 36 1.92 7.71 6.43
CA GLU A 36 1.18 6.66 5.71
C GLU A 36 -0.18 7.18 5.20
N ILE A 37 -1.00 7.81 6.07
CA ILE A 37 -2.27 8.42 5.63
C ILE A 37 -2.02 9.61 4.71
N GLY A 38 -1.02 10.44 5.02
CA GLY A 38 -0.67 11.60 4.22
C GLY A 38 -0.31 11.22 2.79
N GLY A 39 0.50 10.17 2.60
CA GLY A 39 0.85 9.66 1.27
C GLY A 39 -0.35 9.09 0.52
N PHE A 40 -1.24 8.37 1.22
CA PHE A 40 -2.49 7.89 0.61
C PHE A 40 -3.36 9.08 0.16
N ALA A 41 -3.64 10.02 1.05
CA ALA A 41 -4.43 11.21 0.74
C ALA A 41 -3.84 12.05 -0.40
N GLU A 42 -2.51 12.19 -0.41
CA GLU A 42 -1.79 12.90 -1.46
C GLU A 42 -2.05 12.29 -2.84
N VAL A 43 -1.99 10.97 -2.98
CA VAL A 43 -2.25 10.29 -4.26
C VAL A 43 -3.65 10.62 -4.79
N PHE A 44 -4.69 10.57 -3.94
CA PHE A 44 -6.06 10.93 -4.37
C PHE A 44 -6.16 12.39 -4.77
N VAL A 45 -5.56 13.29 -3.99
CA VAL A 45 -5.58 14.73 -4.29
C VAL A 45 -4.85 15.02 -5.59
N LEU A 46 -3.69 14.41 -5.82
CA LEU A 46 -2.94 14.54 -7.07
C LEU A 46 -3.76 14.06 -8.26
N ILE A 47 -4.34 12.85 -8.19
CA ILE A 47 -5.18 12.32 -9.29
C ILE A 47 -6.34 13.27 -9.60
N LEU A 48 -7.05 13.74 -8.58
CA LEU A 48 -8.23 14.61 -8.75
C LEU A 48 -7.87 16.00 -9.27
N LEU A 49 -6.84 16.64 -8.67
CA LEU A 49 -6.46 18.00 -9.03
C LEU A 49 -5.73 18.06 -10.36
N LEU A 50 -4.81 17.14 -10.64
CA LEU A 50 -4.09 17.15 -11.92
C LEU A 50 -5.04 16.86 -13.08
N TYR A 51 -6.00 15.95 -12.89
CA TYR A 51 -6.99 15.65 -13.93
C TYR A 51 -7.92 16.84 -14.21
N LYS A 52 -8.38 17.55 -13.16
CA LYS A 52 -9.41 18.58 -13.30
C LYS A 52 -8.91 20.01 -13.40
N LYS A 53 -7.75 20.33 -12.84
CA LYS A 53 -7.32 21.70 -12.53
C LYS A 53 -6.01 22.12 -13.20
N THR A 54 -5.35 21.25 -13.95
CA THR A 54 -4.08 21.60 -14.61
C THR A 54 -4.21 22.75 -15.61
N GLU A 55 -5.27 22.79 -16.42
CA GLU A 55 -5.50 23.91 -17.34
C GLU A 55 -5.80 25.23 -16.60
N GLU A 56 -6.56 25.17 -15.50
CA GLU A 56 -6.83 26.35 -14.68
C GLU A 56 -5.53 26.86 -14.03
N PHE A 57 -4.70 25.96 -13.52
CA PHE A 57 -3.38 26.29 -12.98
C PHE A 57 -2.48 26.91 -14.05
N ARG A 58 -2.45 26.33 -15.27
CA ARG A 58 -1.67 26.86 -16.39
C ARG A 58 -2.04 28.32 -16.70
N LYS A 59 -3.34 28.62 -16.81
CA LYS A 59 -3.84 29.99 -17.03
C LYS A 59 -3.53 30.94 -15.88
N LEU A 60 -3.51 30.43 -14.64
CA LEU A 60 -3.17 31.22 -13.46
C LEU A 60 -1.70 31.68 -13.49
N VAL A 61 -0.79 30.84 -13.96
CA VAL A 61 0.65 31.13 -13.99
C VAL A 61 1.14 31.76 -15.29
N GLU A 62 0.34 31.68 -16.36
CA GLU A 62 0.63 32.24 -17.70
C GLU A 62 1.10 33.72 -17.68
N PRO A 63 0.55 34.62 -16.83
CA PRO A 63 1.04 36.01 -16.75
C PRO A 63 2.48 36.15 -16.23
N ILE A 64 3.00 35.11 -15.57
CA ILE A 64 4.35 35.09 -14.96
C ILE A 64 5.30 34.27 -15.83
N ILE A 65 4.83 33.13 -16.34
CA ILE A 65 5.61 32.19 -17.13
C ILE A 65 4.70 31.41 -18.09
N GLU A 66 5.06 31.39 -19.36
CA GLU A 66 4.39 30.57 -20.36
C GLU A 66 4.84 29.11 -20.22
N LEU A 67 3.88 28.24 -19.86
CA LEU A 67 4.10 26.80 -19.73
C LEU A 67 3.23 26.05 -20.73
N SER A 68 3.81 25.04 -21.40
CA SER A 68 3.02 24.01 -22.07
C SER A 68 2.19 23.22 -21.05
N TYR A 69 1.14 22.52 -21.50
CA TYR A 69 0.31 21.70 -20.61
C TYR A 69 1.11 20.70 -19.77
N ILE A 70 2.09 20.02 -20.39
CA ILE A 70 2.93 19.02 -19.71
C ILE A 70 3.81 19.68 -18.64
N GLN A 71 4.36 20.86 -18.93
CA GLN A 71 5.16 21.60 -17.95
C GLN A 71 4.30 22.10 -16.80
N ALA A 72 3.10 22.63 -17.08
CA ALA A 72 2.15 23.05 -16.05
C ALA A 72 1.71 21.87 -15.17
N LEU A 73 1.43 20.70 -15.75
CA LEU A 73 1.13 19.47 -15.03
C LEU A 73 2.25 19.10 -14.05
N LEU A 74 3.50 19.11 -14.53
CA LEU A 74 4.66 18.73 -13.71
C LEU A 74 4.90 19.73 -12.58
N VAL A 75 4.84 21.03 -12.86
CA VAL A 75 5.00 22.08 -11.84
C VAL A 75 3.87 21.98 -10.81
N PHE A 76 2.62 21.75 -11.24
CA PHE A 76 1.49 21.63 -10.34
C PHE A 76 1.59 20.37 -9.47
N PHE A 77 2.01 19.25 -10.03
CA PHE A 77 2.33 18.02 -9.29
C PHE A 77 3.35 18.32 -8.18
N LEU A 78 4.47 18.97 -8.53
CA LEU A 78 5.52 19.30 -7.57
C LEU A 78 5.01 20.24 -6.46
N LEU A 79 4.21 21.25 -6.81
CA LEU A 79 3.63 22.17 -5.83
C LEU A 79 2.72 21.44 -4.83
N ILE A 80 1.85 20.55 -5.31
CA ILE A 80 0.97 19.76 -4.44
C ILE A 80 1.80 18.81 -3.57
N HIS A 81 2.75 18.08 -4.16
CA HIS A 81 3.62 17.14 -3.44
C HIS A 81 4.41 17.83 -2.32
N ILE A 82 5.06 18.96 -2.64
CA ILE A 82 5.79 19.76 -1.65
C ILE A 82 4.85 20.28 -0.56
N GLY A 83 3.63 20.72 -0.93
CA GLY A 83 2.61 21.12 0.04
C GLY A 83 2.26 20.02 1.03
N PHE A 84 2.11 18.78 0.56
CA PHE A 84 1.88 17.62 1.42
C PHE A 84 3.08 17.29 2.32
N LEU A 85 4.31 17.36 1.80
CA LEU A 85 5.51 17.15 2.61
C LEU A 85 5.60 18.17 3.76
N ILE A 86 5.31 19.44 3.48
CA ILE A 86 5.27 20.50 4.50
C ILE A 86 4.17 20.21 5.51
N LEU A 87 2.95 19.91 5.05
CA LEU A 87 1.81 19.62 5.93
C LEU A 87 2.10 18.44 6.87
N GLN A 88 2.61 17.33 6.32
CA GLN A 88 2.99 16.15 7.10
C GLN A 88 4.05 16.50 8.15
N SER A 89 5.09 17.25 7.77
CA SER A 89 6.15 17.69 8.68
C SER A 89 5.63 18.58 9.82
N LEU A 90 4.70 19.51 9.51
CA LEU A 90 4.07 20.36 10.52
C LEU A 90 3.26 19.53 11.53
N ILE A 91 2.47 18.57 11.06
CA ILE A 91 1.70 17.69 11.94
C ILE A 91 2.64 16.83 12.79
N GLU A 92 3.72 16.28 12.21
CA GLU A 92 4.73 15.54 12.97
C GLU A 92 5.40 16.38 14.06
N SER A 93 5.69 17.65 13.76
CA SER A 93 6.25 18.59 14.74
C SER A 93 5.29 18.79 15.93
N ILE A 94 4.00 18.97 15.66
CA ILE A 94 2.97 19.09 16.71
C ILE A 94 2.91 17.82 17.54
N LEU A 95 2.88 16.63 16.92
CA LEU A 95 2.87 15.36 17.64
C LEU A 95 4.11 15.16 18.50
N ASN A 96 5.27 15.65 18.05
CA ASN A 96 6.50 15.62 18.82
C ASN A 96 6.41 16.50 20.07
N GLN A 97 5.88 17.72 19.95
CA GLN A 97 5.65 18.62 21.09
C GLN A 97 4.70 17.99 22.12
N LEU A 98 3.69 17.26 21.65
CA LEU A 98 2.73 16.54 22.49
C LEU A 98 3.28 15.19 23.03
N LYS A 99 4.52 14.81 22.69
CA LYS A 99 5.15 13.51 23.02
C LYS A 99 4.35 12.29 22.53
N LEU A 100 3.61 12.45 21.44
CA LEU A 100 2.76 11.41 20.83
C LEU A 100 3.47 10.63 19.71
N LEU A 101 4.77 10.80 19.53
CA LEU A 101 5.54 10.10 18.50
C LEU A 101 5.44 8.57 18.60
N PHE A 102 5.40 8.02 19.81
CA PHE A 102 5.23 6.57 19.99
C PHE A 102 3.89 6.09 19.42
N PHE A 103 2.79 6.79 19.74
CA PHE A 103 1.46 6.48 19.22
C PHE A 103 1.40 6.64 17.70
N ASN A 104 2.03 7.69 17.13
CA ASN A 104 2.15 7.86 15.69
C ASN A 104 2.82 6.65 15.02
N ARG A 105 3.90 6.13 15.60
CA ARG A 105 4.61 4.95 15.08
C ARG A 105 3.79 3.67 15.22
N MET A 106 3.12 3.46 16.35
CA MET A 106 2.29 2.27 16.57
C MET A 106 1.07 2.24 15.63
N LEU A 107 0.43 3.38 15.41
CA LEU A 107 -0.65 3.49 14.42
C LEU A 107 -0.13 3.29 13.00
N GLY A 108 1.09 3.77 12.70
CA GLY A 108 1.75 3.52 11.42
C GLY A 108 2.04 2.03 11.20
N LEU A 109 2.50 1.32 12.23
CA LEU A 109 2.67 -0.14 12.20
C LEU A 109 1.34 -0.83 11.90
N ALA A 110 0.26 -0.45 12.60
CA ALA A 110 -1.07 -1.03 12.39
C ALA A 110 -1.55 -0.84 10.94
N LEU A 111 -1.37 0.35 10.35
CA LEU A 111 -1.66 0.59 8.94
C LEU A 111 -0.80 -0.25 8.00
N GLY A 112 0.51 -0.35 8.25
CA GLY A 112 1.41 -1.17 7.44
C GLY A 112 1.06 -2.66 7.47
N LEU A 113 0.62 -3.17 8.63
CA LEU A 113 0.11 -4.54 8.74
C LEU A 113 -1.23 -4.72 8.02
N LEU A 114 -2.12 -3.71 8.06
CA LEU A 114 -3.38 -3.75 7.33
C LEU A 114 -3.16 -3.74 5.81
N GLU A 115 -2.20 -2.95 5.33
CA GLU A 115 -1.77 -2.93 3.93
C GLU A 115 -1.18 -4.28 3.52
N ALA A 116 -0.29 -4.87 4.34
CA ALA A 116 0.24 -6.22 4.11
C ALA A 116 -0.87 -7.25 3.97
N PHE A 117 -1.83 -7.24 4.89
CA PHE A 117 -2.98 -8.12 4.83
C PHE A 117 -3.78 -7.93 3.55
N GLY A 118 -4.07 -6.68 3.16
CA GLY A 118 -4.77 -6.36 1.92
C GLY A 118 -4.06 -6.89 0.68
N ILE A 119 -2.74 -6.71 0.58
CA ILE A 119 -1.92 -7.24 -0.52
C ILE A 119 -1.99 -8.76 -0.57
N ILE A 120 -1.79 -9.44 0.56
CA ILE A 120 -1.87 -10.90 0.64
C ILE A 120 -3.26 -11.38 0.22
N ALA A 121 -4.32 -10.74 0.70
CA ALA A 121 -5.69 -11.11 0.38
C ALA A 121 -5.98 -10.98 -1.13
N ILE A 122 -5.52 -9.89 -1.76
CA ILE A 122 -5.64 -9.69 -3.22
C ILE A 122 -4.84 -10.76 -3.99
N VAL A 123 -3.61 -11.05 -3.59
CA VAL A 123 -2.77 -12.06 -4.24
C VAL A 123 -3.42 -13.44 -4.14
N VAL A 124 -3.90 -13.83 -2.95
CA VAL A 124 -4.59 -15.11 -2.73
C VAL A 124 -5.87 -15.19 -3.58
N TYR A 125 -6.63 -14.10 -3.66
CA TYR A 125 -7.81 -14.03 -4.54
C TYR A 125 -7.45 -14.25 -6.01
N ILE A 126 -6.42 -13.56 -6.52
CA ILE A 126 -5.95 -13.72 -7.90
C ILE A 126 -5.51 -15.17 -8.17
N ILE A 127 -4.77 -15.77 -7.23
CA ILE A 127 -4.33 -17.17 -7.35
C ILE A 127 -5.51 -18.14 -7.39
N HIS A 128 -6.60 -17.90 -6.66
CA HIS A 128 -7.80 -18.72 -6.73
C HIS A 128 -8.66 -18.45 -7.97
N SER A 129 -8.61 -17.23 -8.52
CA SER A 129 -9.43 -16.83 -9.66
C SER A 129 -8.86 -17.27 -11.01
N GLN A 130 -7.59 -17.65 -11.08
CA GLN A 130 -6.95 -18.10 -12.32
C GLN A 130 -7.24 -19.58 -12.63
N GLN A 131 -7.16 -19.98 -13.90
CA GLN A 131 -7.41 -21.34 -14.40
C GLN A 131 -6.14 -22.05 -14.92
N ILE A 132 -4.97 -21.43 -14.75
CA ILE A 132 -3.66 -21.82 -15.30
C ILE A 132 -3.02 -22.95 -14.48
N PHE A 133 -3.13 -22.91 -13.14
CA PHE A 133 -2.51 -23.91 -12.25
C PHE A 133 -3.37 -24.18 -11.01
N ASN A 134 -3.20 -25.36 -10.40
CA ASN A 134 -3.92 -25.75 -9.18
C ASN A 134 -3.40 -24.95 -7.96
N PRO A 135 -4.23 -24.08 -7.34
CA PRO A 135 -3.83 -23.28 -6.17
C PRO A 135 -3.41 -24.13 -4.97
N GLU A 136 -4.01 -25.32 -4.80
CA GLU A 136 -3.74 -26.19 -3.66
C GLU A 136 -2.29 -26.67 -3.61
N TYR A 137 -1.60 -26.75 -4.75
CA TYR A 137 -0.22 -27.19 -4.80
C TYR A 137 0.73 -26.26 -4.01
N PHE A 138 0.41 -24.97 -3.94
CA PHE A 138 1.24 -23.96 -3.28
C PHE A 138 0.67 -23.48 -1.94
N LEU A 139 -0.66 -23.44 -1.81
CA LEU A 139 -1.32 -22.76 -0.69
C LEU A 139 -1.66 -23.68 0.50
N LYS A 140 -1.85 -24.98 0.26
CA LYS A 140 -2.45 -25.94 1.22
C LYS A 140 -1.59 -26.23 2.45
N GLU A 141 -0.30 -25.91 2.41
CA GLU A 141 0.63 -26.20 3.50
C GLU A 141 0.93 -25.00 4.40
N SER A 142 0.36 -23.82 4.13
CA SER A 142 0.67 -22.58 4.85
C SER A 142 -0.19 -22.39 6.09
N LYS A 143 0.43 -22.46 7.27
CA LYS A 143 -0.27 -22.25 8.56
C LYS A 143 -0.68 -20.80 8.77
N LEU A 144 0.12 -19.84 8.31
CA LEU A 144 -0.22 -18.43 8.42
C LEU A 144 -1.39 -18.10 7.49
N LEU A 145 -1.41 -18.66 6.29
CA LEU A 145 -2.54 -18.47 5.38
C LEU A 145 -3.84 -19.03 5.97
N ASP A 146 -3.80 -20.20 6.62
CA ASP A 146 -4.98 -20.75 7.32
C ASP A 146 -5.55 -19.80 8.38
N TYR A 147 -4.69 -19.09 9.10
CA TYR A 147 -5.11 -18.07 10.07
C TYR A 147 -5.71 -16.82 9.40
N LEU A 148 -5.22 -16.45 8.22
CA LEU A 148 -5.68 -15.28 7.47
C LEU A 148 -6.94 -15.55 6.63
N ASN A 149 -7.14 -16.80 6.22
CA ASN A 149 -8.22 -17.26 5.35
C ASN A 149 -9.63 -16.80 5.79
N PRO A 150 -10.01 -16.80 7.08
CA PRO A 150 -11.30 -16.27 7.50
C PRO A 150 -11.51 -14.80 7.09
N GLY A 151 -10.49 -13.95 7.25
CA GLY A 151 -10.55 -12.55 6.86
C GLY A 151 -10.55 -12.37 5.34
N ILE A 152 -9.73 -13.14 4.63
CA ILE A 152 -9.66 -13.11 3.15
C ILE A 152 -11.01 -13.53 2.55
N ASN A 153 -11.60 -14.61 3.07
CA ASN A 153 -12.88 -15.12 2.61
C ASN A 153 -14.04 -14.17 2.91
N TYR A 154 -13.98 -13.43 4.03
CA TYR A 154 -14.94 -12.38 4.32
C TYR A 154 -14.89 -11.24 3.28
N LEU A 155 -13.68 -10.81 2.90
CA LEU A 155 -13.49 -9.71 1.95
C LEU A 155 -13.86 -10.08 0.51
N PHE A 156 -13.40 -11.25 0.05
CA PHE A 156 -13.48 -11.62 -1.37
C PHE A 156 -14.55 -12.68 -1.68
N LYS A 157 -15.24 -13.21 -0.65
CA LYS A 157 -16.21 -14.30 -0.79
C LYS A 157 -15.69 -15.42 -1.70
N ILE A 158 -14.43 -15.81 -1.50
CA ILE A 158 -13.82 -16.90 -2.27
C ILE A 158 -14.67 -18.14 -1.99
N SER A 159 -15.46 -18.55 -2.98
CA SER A 159 -16.30 -19.73 -2.90
C SER A 159 -15.36 -20.91 -2.62
N LYS A 160 -15.62 -21.68 -1.57
CA LYS A 160 -15.01 -23.01 -1.41
C LYS A 160 -15.47 -23.83 -2.60
N THR A 161 -14.67 -23.87 -3.66
CA THR A 161 -14.84 -24.88 -4.70
C THR A 161 -14.63 -26.21 -4.00
N LYS A 162 -15.71 -27.00 -3.97
CA LYS A 162 -15.74 -28.36 -3.39
C LYS A 162 -14.68 -29.26 -4.03
#